data_AF-A0A0K6FWR9-F1
#
_entry.id   AF-A0A0K6FWR9-F1
#
_cell.length_a   1.000
_cell.length_b   1.000
_cell.length_c   1.000
_cell.angle_alpha   90.00
_cell.angle_beta   90.00
_cell.angle_gamma   90.00
#
_symmetry.space_group_name_H-M   'P 1'
#
loop_
_entity.id
_entity.type
_entity.pdbx_description
1 polymer ?
#
loop_
_entity_poly.entity_id
_entity_poly.type
_entity_poly.pdbx_seq_one_letter_code
_entity_poly.pdbx_strand_id
1 'polypeptide(L)'
;MALDERRAWFVVDPWHIRPAPRSGPLRGLFSGRKDPNDQSLLACFVEWLTFGGCKELPEVERHGRPPGETSRKLFTASPNIRSPTDVKEVWFAGCHSDVGGGNVPDSQHSLSDITLRWMVRECTMANTKVVWNEPRLRQLQIDISPERLQVSKAIAKNAPVLRQSQTAPSYEKVYAPQLAQFDDKDEAIDAQLSQVHDSLVFKWLWPTFITSLLWWILELLPMRQWTQDADGKWLGSFRINYGRPRRAASYAGNTPLFHISVLAKEQGQIKGQSTYKPRAILEEGVTPTYVD
;
A
#
# COMPACT_ATOMS: atom_id res chain seq x y z
N MET A 1 -0.27 0.12 -2.84
CA MET A 1 -1.43 -0.52 -2.18
C MET A 1 -1.37 -2.03 -2.38
N ALA A 2 -1.78 -2.82 -1.40
CA ALA A 2 -1.78 -4.29 -1.46
C ALA A 2 -3.12 -4.83 -1.98
N LEU A 3 -3.10 -5.70 -3.00
CA LEU A 3 -4.30 -6.25 -3.64
C LEU A 3 -5.01 -7.32 -2.82
N ASP A 4 -4.25 -8.12 -2.06
CA ASP A 4 -4.78 -9.30 -1.36
C ASP A 4 -5.06 -9.04 0.12
N GLU A 5 -4.93 -7.77 0.54
CA GLU A 5 -5.11 -7.36 1.92
C GLU A 5 -6.52 -7.69 2.42
N ARG A 6 -6.58 -8.47 3.50
CA ARG A 6 -7.82 -9.06 3.97
C ARG A 6 -8.54 -8.23 5.01
N ARG A 7 -7.90 -7.25 5.66
CA ARG A 7 -8.37 -6.83 6.98
C ARG A 7 -8.33 -5.33 7.23
N ALA A 8 -9.02 -4.95 8.31
CA ALA A 8 -9.49 -3.62 8.63
C ALA A 8 -8.62 -2.47 8.17
N TRP A 9 -9.35 -1.49 7.68
CA TRP A 9 -8.84 -0.25 7.15
C TRP A 9 -8.15 0.52 8.26
N PHE A 10 -6.83 0.42 8.30
CA PHE A 10 -6.06 1.56 8.76
C PHE A 10 -6.16 2.58 7.64
N VAL A 11 -6.84 3.69 7.95
CA VAL A 11 -6.87 4.87 7.11
C VAL A 11 -5.43 5.14 6.71
N VAL A 12 -5.10 4.98 5.42
CA VAL A 12 -3.93 5.66 4.87
C VAL A 12 -4.23 7.11 5.16
N ASP A 13 -3.47 7.70 6.08
CA ASP A 13 -3.64 9.10 6.42
C ASP A 13 -3.62 9.85 5.08
N PRO A 14 -4.73 10.48 4.64
CA PRO A 14 -4.74 11.28 3.44
C PRO A 14 -4.01 12.58 3.78
N TRP A 15 -2.70 12.47 3.96
CA TRP A 15 -1.70 13.50 4.28
C TRP A 15 -2.04 14.51 5.40
N HIS A 16 -3.16 14.41 6.12
CA HIS A 16 -3.71 15.52 6.90
C HIS A 16 -4.59 15.16 8.13
N ILE A 17 -4.58 13.94 8.67
CA ILE A 17 -5.34 13.60 9.89
C ILE A 17 -4.39 13.35 11.06
N ARG A 18 -4.14 14.39 11.86
CA ARG A 18 -3.94 14.17 13.30
C ARG A 18 -5.32 14.00 13.96
N PRO A 19 -5.59 12.92 14.71
CA PRO A 19 -6.81 12.85 15.50
C PRO A 19 -6.82 14.00 16.52
N ALA A 20 -7.98 14.64 16.69
CA ALA A 20 -8.15 15.58 17.80
C ALA A 20 -7.89 14.87 19.13
N PRO A 21 -7.36 15.57 20.16
CA PRO A 21 -7.25 14.99 21.49
C PRO A 21 -8.63 14.51 21.95
N ARG A 22 -8.73 13.25 22.38
CA ARG A 22 -9.97 12.65 22.91
C ARG A 22 -10.40 13.43 24.17
N SER A 23 -11.44 14.25 24.06
CA SER A 23 -12.20 14.77 25.21
C SER A 23 -13.42 13.88 25.44
N GLY A 24 -13.26 12.86 26.28
CA GLY A 24 -14.34 11.95 26.68
C GLY A 24 -13.95 11.10 27.88
N PRO A 25 -14.92 10.51 28.60
CA PRO A 25 -14.74 9.89 29.91
C PRO A 25 -13.84 8.64 29.90
N LEU A 26 -13.40 8.19 28.73
CA LEU A 26 -12.48 7.07 28.51
C LEU A 26 -10.99 7.43 28.62
N ARG A 27 -10.63 8.69 28.96
CA ARG A 27 -9.22 9.11 29.16
C ARG A 27 -8.48 8.29 30.24
N GLY A 28 -9.21 7.62 31.13
CA GLY A 28 -8.65 6.81 32.21
C GLY A 28 -8.25 5.37 31.84
N LEU A 29 -8.70 4.82 30.70
CA LEU A 29 -8.42 3.41 30.34
C LEU A 29 -7.12 3.19 29.55
N PHE A 30 -6.50 4.25 29.03
CA PHE A 30 -5.29 4.19 28.20
C PHE A 30 -4.24 5.18 28.67
N SER A 31 -4.04 5.28 29.99
CA SER A 31 -2.90 6.00 30.56
C SER A 31 -1.62 5.21 30.32
N GLY A 32 -0.54 5.90 29.93
CA GLY A 32 0.79 5.32 29.71
C GLY A 32 1.32 4.53 30.91
N ARG A 33 2.41 3.78 30.67
CA ARG A 33 3.09 2.90 31.64
C ARG A 33 3.05 3.48 33.06
N LYS A 34 2.42 2.75 33.99
CA LYS A 34 2.56 3.01 35.44
C LYS A 34 3.99 2.70 35.91
N ASP A 35 4.65 1.74 35.25
CA ASP A 35 6.04 1.38 35.49
C ASP A 35 6.80 1.30 34.15
N PRO A 36 7.85 2.11 33.93
CA PRO A 36 8.66 2.08 32.71
C PRO A 36 9.44 0.78 32.49
N ASN A 37 9.52 -0.15 33.45
CA ASN A 37 10.22 -1.44 33.33
C ASN A 37 9.32 -2.66 33.11
N ASP A 38 8.00 -2.50 32.97
CA ASP A 38 7.07 -3.61 32.71
C ASP A 38 7.28 -4.18 31.28
N GLN A 39 7.80 -5.40 31.17
CA GLN A 39 8.01 -6.15 29.92
C GLN A 39 6.89 -7.16 29.63
N SER A 40 5.77 -7.11 30.34
CA SER A 40 4.66 -8.03 30.11
C SER A 40 4.12 -7.91 28.67
N LEU A 41 3.74 -9.05 28.09
CA LEU A 41 3.23 -9.13 26.71
C LEU A 41 2.02 -8.20 26.48
N LEU A 42 1.19 -8.01 27.51
CA LEU A 42 0.02 -7.13 27.44
C LEU A 42 0.44 -5.65 27.35
N ALA A 43 1.47 -5.24 28.09
CA ALA A 43 1.99 -3.87 28.06
C ALA A 43 2.64 -3.55 26.71
N CYS A 44 3.49 -4.44 26.19
CA CYS A 44 4.08 -4.31 24.86
C CYS A 44 3.00 -4.30 23.75
N PHE A 45 1.95 -5.10 23.90
CA PHE A 45 0.85 -5.16 22.94
C PHE A 45 -0.03 -3.89 22.95
N VAL A 46 -0.33 -3.33 24.13
CA VAL A 46 -1.04 -2.05 24.25
C VAL A 46 -0.20 -0.90 23.71
N GLU A 47 1.11 -0.89 23.94
CA GLU A 47 2.04 0.10 23.40
C GLU A 47 2.15 0.02 21.87
N TRP A 48 2.16 -1.19 21.31
CA TRP A 48 2.11 -1.43 19.88
C TRP A 48 0.78 -0.98 19.25
N LEU A 49 -0.37 -1.31 19.87
CA LEU A 49 -1.70 -0.89 19.42
C LEU A 49 -1.93 0.63 19.51
N THR A 50 -1.23 1.30 20.43
CA THR A 50 -1.34 2.75 20.61
C THR A 50 -0.41 3.54 19.71
N PHE A 51 0.27 2.88 18.75
CA PHE A 51 1.29 3.46 17.89
C PHE A 51 2.28 4.28 18.72
N GLY A 52 3.07 3.58 19.55
CA GLY A 52 4.27 4.09 20.24
C GLY A 52 4.19 5.57 20.55
N GLY A 53 3.57 5.91 21.70
CA GLY A 53 3.18 7.26 22.12
C GLY A 53 3.71 8.36 21.22
N CYS A 54 2.83 8.93 20.38
CA CYS A 54 3.13 10.03 19.46
C CYS A 54 4.18 10.96 20.09
N LYS A 55 5.45 10.77 19.72
CA LYS A 55 6.43 11.82 19.94
C LYS A 55 5.87 12.98 19.14
N GLU A 56 5.52 14.05 19.82
CA GLU A 56 5.22 15.31 19.15
C GLU A 56 6.43 15.62 18.30
N LEU A 57 6.35 15.29 17.01
CA LEU A 57 7.34 15.73 16.06
C LEU A 57 7.27 17.26 16.10
N PRO A 58 8.40 17.95 16.35
CA PRO A 58 8.42 19.40 16.34
C PRO A 58 7.78 19.86 15.04
N GLU A 59 6.97 20.91 15.15
CA GLU A 59 6.27 21.49 14.02
C GLU A 59 7.31 21.94 12.99
N VAL A 60 7.57 21.09 12.00
CA VAL A 60 8.35 21.47 10.83
C VAL A 60 7.47 22.45 10.08
N GLU A 61 7.95 23.69 9.89
CA GLU A 61 7.32 24.65 8.99
C GLU A 61 7.16 24.00 7.61
N ARG A 62 5.95 23.52 7.33
CA ARG A 62 5.54 23.11 6.00
C ARG A 62 4.88 24.33 5.39
N HIS A 63 5.63 25.08 4.59
CA HIS A 63 5.09 26.20 3.82
C HIS A 63 3.82 25.74 3.08
N GLY A 64 2.64 26.23 3.52
CA GLY A 64 1.35 25.85 2.94
C GLY A 64 0.20 25.64 3.93
N ARG A 65 0.43 25.63 5.26
CA ARG A 65 -0.68 25.57 6.24
C ARG A 65 -0.88 26.92 6.95
N PRO A 66 -2.04 27.59 6.79
CA PRO A 66 -2.35 28.74 7.62
C PRO A 66 -2.62 28.28 9.08
N PRO A 67 -2.18 29.06 10.10
CA PRO A 67 -2.39 28.70 11.50
C PRO A 67 -3.89 28.67 11.86
N GLY A 68 -4.32 27.64 12.60
CA GLY A 68 -5.67 27.58 13.18
C GLY A 68 -6.76 26.83 12.39
N GLU A 69 -6.44 26.24 11.22
CA GLU A 69 -7.40 25.44 10.46
C GLU A 69 -7.58 24.02 11.04
N THR A 70 -8.77 23.74 11.59
CA THR A 70 -9.16 22.40 12.03
C THR A 70 -9.34 21.46 10.84
N SER A 71 -8.96 20.18 11.01
CA SER A 71 -9.10 19.10 10.02
C SER A 71 -10.46 19.08 9.30
N ARG A 72 -11.55 19.45 9.99
CA ARG A 72 -12.90 19.50 9.41
C ARG A 72 -13.07 20.51 8.25
N LYS A 73 -12.43 21.69 8.29
CA LYS A 73 -12.51 22.68 7.19
C LYS A 73 -11.74 22.21 5.95
N LEU A 74 -10.64 21.50 6.15
CA LEU A 74 -9.88 20.86 5.07
C LEU A 74 -10.71 19.81 4.29
N PHE A 75 -11.63 19.09 4.95
CA PHE A 75 -12.45 18.05 4.30
C PHE A 75 -13.85 18.51 3.84
N THR A 76 -14.26 19.74 4.18
CA THR A 76 -15.56 20.33 3.78
C THR A 76 -15.41 21.55 2.88
N ALA A 77 -14.20 22.06 2.70
CA ALA A 77 -13.89 23.08 1.71
C ALA A 77 -14.18 22.54 0.31
N SER A 78 -14.88 23.35 -0.49
CA SER A 78 -15.26 23.07 -1.86
C SER A 78 -14.06 22.51 -2.66
N PRO A 79 -14.25 21.50 -3.54
CA PRO A 79 -13.18 20.79 -4.26
C PRO A 79 -12.22 21.70 -5.07
N ASN A 80 -12.59 22.96 -5.29
CA ASN A 80 -11.84 23.94 -6.10
C ASN A 80 -10.82 24.80 -5.32
N ILE A 81 -10.58 24.56 -4.02
CA ILE A 81 -9.68 25.42 -3.21
C ILE A 81 -8.26 24.87 -3.09
N ARG A 82 -8.02 23.59 -3.42
CA ARG A 82 -6.69 22.99 -3.30
C ARG A 82 -5.93 23.03 -4.62
N SER A 83 -4.65 23.41 -4.54
CA SER A 83 -3.72 23.18 -5.64
C SER A 83 -3.66 21.68 -5.94
N PRO A 84 -3.71 21.27 -7.22
CA PRO A 84 -3.57 19.87 -7.60
C PRO A 84 -2.27 19.28 -7.04
N THR A 85 -2.35 18.06 -6.52
CA THR A 85 -1.18 17.30 -6.02
C THR A 85 -0.93 16.12 -6.96
N ASP A 86 0.33 15.82 -7.20
CA ASP A 86 0.83 14.70 -7.99
C ASP A 86 0.82 13.39 -7.17
N VAL A 87 -0.37 12.85 -6.92
CA VAL A 87 -0.52 11.57 -6.21
C VAL A 87 -0.65 10.42 -7.21
N LYS A 88 0.23 9.41 -7.09
CA LYS A 88 0.18 8.16 -7.85
C LYS A 88 -0.18 7.00 -6.91
N GLU A 89 -1.37 6.44 -7.06
CA GLU A 89 -1.80 5.23 -6.34
C GLU A 89 -1.60 4.00 -7.22
N VAL A 90 -0.71 3.09 -6.82
CA VAL A 90 -0.41 1.84 -7.54
C VAL A 90 -0.71 0.63 -6.67
N TRP A 91 -1.34 -0.37 -7.27
CA TRP A 91 -1.71 -1.64 -6.64
C TRP A 91 -0.70 -2.75 -6.96
N PHE A 92 -0.26 -3.46 -5.93
CA PHE A 92 0.73 -4.54 -6.01
C PHE A 92 0.12 -5.85 -5.51
N ALA A 93 0.64 -6.97 -6.01
CA ALA A 93 0.25 -8.29 -5.55
C ALA A 93 0.70 -8.54 -4.10
N GLY A 94 -0.09 -9.30 -3.34
CA GLY A 94 0.19 -9.64 -1.95
C GLY A 94 -0.59 -8.81 -0.92
N CYS A 95 -0.28 -9.07 0.35
CA CYS A 95 -0.87 -8.41 1.52
C CYS A 95 -0.01 -7.23 2.02
N HIS A 96 -0.36 -6.65 3.17
CA HIS A 96 0.27 -5.47 3.77
C HIS A 96 1.80 -5.58 3.84
N SER A 97 2.32 -6.69 4.37
CA SER A 97 3.76 -6.88 4.53
C SER A 97 4.45 -7.38 3.26
N ASP A 98 3.70 -7.91 2.29
CA ASP A 98 4.24 -8.19 0.95
C ASP A 98 4.49 -6.88 0.18
N VAL A 99 3.86 -5.78 0.58
CA VAL A 99 4.10 -4.44 0.01
C VAL A 99 5.04 -3.61 0.88
N GLY A 100 4.85 -3.62 2.19
CA GLY A 100 5.61 -2.81 3.15
C GLY A 100 6.90 -3.45 3.66
N GLY A 101 7.07 -4.77 3.48
CA GLY A 101 8.19 -5.53 4.03
C GLY A 101 8.07 -5.81 5.54
N GLY A 102 9.07 -6.51 6.08
CA GLY A 102 9.28 -6.65 7.54
C GLY A 102 8.59 -7.82 8.23
N ASN A 103 7.88 -8.69 7.50
CA ASN A 103 7.18 -9.84 8.07
C ASN A 103 7.90 -11.18 7.89
N VAL A 104 8.77 -11.28 6.89
CA VAL A 104 9.50 -12.50 6.55
C VAL A 104 10.99 -12.16 6.52
N PRO A 105 11.87 -13.05 7.01
CA PRO A 105 13.31 -12.89 6.82
C PRO A 105 13.65 -12.75 5.33
N ASP A 106 14.74 -12.06 5.04
CA ASP A 106 15.24 -11.93 3.67
C ASP A 106 15.39 -13.32 3.04
N SER A 107 14.74 -13.49 1.89
CA SER A 107 14.79 -14.70 1.09
C SER A 107 15.26 -14.36 -0.32
N GLN A 108 15.54 -15.39 -1.12
CA GLN A 108 15.92 -15.16 -2.51
C GLN A 108 14.82 -14.45 -3.31
N HIS A 109 13.55 -14.66 -2.98
CA HIS A 109 12.39 -14.11 -3.70
C HIS A 109 11.37 -13.54 -2.72
N SER A 110 11.16 -12.23 -2.76
CA SER A 110 10.17 -11.54 -1.92
C SER A 110 9.32 -10.57 -2.72
N LEU A 111 8.00 -10.57 -2.45
CA LEU A 111 7.08 -9.60 -3.04
C LEU A 111 7.40 -8.15 -2.62
N SER A 112 7.95 -7.96 -1.42
CA SER A 112 8.30 -6.63 -0.90
C SER A 112 9.51 -6.01 -1.60
N ASP A 113 10.34 -6.83 -2.25
CA ASP A 113 11.49 -6.32 -3.00
C ASP A 113 11.01 -5.59 -4.26
N ILE A 114 9.91 -6.06 -4.87
CA ILE A 114 9.31 -5.43 -6.06
C ILE A 114 8.87 -4.01 -5.73
N THR A 115 8.16 -3.83 -4.61
CA THR A 115 7.69 -2.52 -4.18
C THR A 115 8.83 -1.61 -3.74
N LEU A 116 9.87 -2.17 -3.12
CA LEU A 116 11.10 -1.43 -2.80
C LEU A 116 11.78 -0.90 -4.07
N ARG A 117 12.00 -1.75 -5.08
CA ARG A 117 12.58 -1.35 -6.37
C ARG A 117 11.76 -0.27 -7.04
N TRP A 118 10.45 -0.46 -7.11
CA TRP A 118 9.52 0.52 -7.64
C TRP A 118 9.63 1.88 -6.92
N MET A 119 9.60 1.90 -5.59
CA MET A 119 9.71 3.15 -4.82
C MET A 119 11.04 3.86 -5.03
N VAL A 120 12.15 3.13 -5.17
CA VAL A 120 13.47 3.71 -5.47
C VAL A 120 13.47 4.40 -6.84
N ARG A 121 12.88 3.75 -7.85
CA ARG A 121 12.75 4.31 -9.20
C ARG A 121 11.83 5.54 -9.21
N GLU A 122 10.68 5.49 -8.54
CA GLU A 122 9.76 6.64 -8.40
C GLU A 122 10.41 7.83 -7.69
N CYS A 123 11.13 7.59 -6.58
CA CYS A 123 11.88 8.64 -5.90
C CYS A 123 12.90 9.33 -6.83
N THR A 124 13.59 8.52 -7.64
CA THR A 124 14.58 9.02 -8.60
C THR A 124 13.91 9.80 -9.73
N MET A 125 12.78 9.32 -10.26
CA MET A 125 11.99 10.02 -11.28
C MET A 125 11.36 11.32 -10.79
N ALA A 126 10.94 11.36 -9.53
CA ALA A 126 10.37 12.54 -8.86
C ALA A 126 11.45 13.53 -8.37
N ASN A 127 12.73 13.22 -8.57
CA ASN A 127 13.86 14.08 -8.18
C ASN A 127 13.82 14.50 -6.69
N THR A 128 13.55 13.53 -5.80
CA THR A 128 13.37 13.78 -4.36
C THR A 128 14.65 14.16 -3.60
N LYS A 129 15.79 14.31 -4.30
CA LYS A 129 17.12 14.60 -3.75
C LYS A 129 17.63 13.57 -2.73
N VAL A 130 17.03 12.38 -2.71
CA VAL A 130 17.52 11.26 -1.90
C VAL A 130 18.88 10.81 -2.45
N VAL A 131 19.85 10.63 -1.55
CA VAL A 131 21.17 10.11 -1.90
C VAL A 131 21.17 8.60 -1.73
N TRP A 132 21.52 7.88 -2.80
CA TRP A 132 21.53 6.43 -2.81
C TRP A 132 22.91 5.85 -2.47
N ASN A 133 22.92 4.73 -1.74
CA ASN A 133 24.14 3.93 -1.57
C ASN A 133 24.28 2.99 -2.79
N GLU A 134 25.07 3.41 -3.78
CA GLU A 134 25.25 2.67 -5.05
C GLU A 134 25.75 1.23 -4.87
N PRO A 135 26.75 0.92 -4.00
CA PRO A 135 27.09 -0.47 -3.71
C PRO A 135 25.90 -1.31 -3.22
N ARG A 136 25.04 -0.73 -2.39
CA ARG A 136 23.87 -1.45 -1.87
C ARG A 136 22.79 -1.63 -2.93
N LEU A 137 22.57 -0.65 -3.81
CA LEU A 137 21.65 -0.80 -4.95
C LEU A 137 22.10 -1.92 -5.89
N ARG A 138 23.41 -1.98 -6.21
CA ARG A 138 23.98 -3.07 -7.00
C ARG A 138 23.82 -4.43 -6.33
N GLN A 139 24.06 -4.52 -5.03
CA GLN A 139 23.85 -5.76 -4.28
C GLN A 139 22.39 -6.23 -4.31
N LEU A 140 21.44 -5.28 -4.29
CA LEU A 140 20.01 -5.56 -4.36
C LEU A 140 19.49 -5.68 -5.81
N GLN A 141 20.37 -5.50 -6.80
CA GLN A 141 20.06 -5.49 -8.23
C GLN A 141 18.89 -4.56 -8.56
N ILE A 142 19.03 -3.30 -8.14
CA ILE A 142 18.09 -2.22 -8.42
C ILE A 142 18.74 -1.27 -9.41
N ASP A 143 18.32 -1.32 -10.67
CA ASP A 143 18.79 -0.42 -11.71
C ASP A 143 18.00 0.89 -11.65
N ILE A 144 18.74 1.99 -11.53
CA ILE A 144 18.26 3.37 -11.55
C ILE A 144 18.86 4.16 -12.73
N SER A 145 19.39 3.46 -13.74
CA SER A 145 19.92 4.06 -14.96
C SER A 145 18.87 4.93 -15.66
N PRO A 146 19.25 6.06 -16.27
CA PRO A 146 18.31 6.91 -17.01
C PRO A 146 17.52 6.15 -18.07
N GLU A 147 18.14 5.16 -18.73
CA GLU A 147 17.54 4.29 -19.73
C GLU A 147 16.45 3.41 -19.11
N ARG A 148 16.72 2.78 -17.96
CA ARG A 148 15.73 1.96 -17.25
C ARG A 148 14.52 2.78 -16.81
N LEU A 149 14.76 3.99 -16.30
CA LEU A 149 13.70 4.91 -15.87
C LEU A 149 12.88 5.43 -17.07
N GLN A 150 13.49 5.59 -18.24
CA GLN A 150 12.76 5.92 -19.47
C GLN A 150 11.83 4.79 -19.89
N VAL A 151 12.24 3.53 -19.73
CA VAL A 151 11.38 2.37 -19.98
C VAL A 151 10.19 2.36 -19.02
N SER A 152 10.37 2.60 -17.72
CA SER A 152 9.25 2.73 -16.76
C SER A 152 8.25 3.80 -17.19
N LYS A 153 8.76 4.98 -17.59
CA LYS A 153 7.93 6.09 -18.08
C LYS A 153 7.19 5.73 -19.36
N ALA A 154 7.85 5.04 -20.29
CA ALA A 154 7.25 4.60 -21.55
C ALA A 154 6.12 3.58 -21.31
N ILE A 155 6.32 2.63 -20.39
CA ILE A 155 5.30 1.67 -19.96
C ILE A 155 4.08 2.41 -19.40
N ALA A 156 4.27 3.32 -18.45
CA ALA A 156 3.19 4.09 -17.86
C ALA A 156 2.43 4.95 -18.90
N LYS A 157 3.15 5.54 -19.87
CA LYS A 157 2.56 6.35 -20.95
C LYS A 157 1.74 5.50 -21.94
N ASN A 158 2.19 4.28 -22.25
CA ASN A 158 1.53 3.38 -23.19
C ASN A 158 0.38 2.57 -22.56
N ALA A 159 0.30 2.54 -21.23
CA ALA A 159 -0.69 1.77 -20.50
C ALA A 159 -2.16 2.05 -20.90
N PRO A 160 -2.58 3.32 -21.17
CA PRO A 160 -3.93 3.60 -21.66
C PRO A 160 -4.23 3.02 -23.05
N VAL A 161 -3.22 2.93 -23.93
CA VAL A 161 -3.36 2.33 -25.26
C VAL A 161 -3.59 0.83 -25.15
N LEU A 162 -2.81 0.16 -24.28
CA LEU A 162 -2.97 -1.25 -23.99
C LEU A 162 -4.32 -1.58 -23.35
N ARG A 163 -4.93 -0.63 -22.62
CA ARG A 163 -6.30 -0.79 -22.08
C ARG A 163 -7.38 -0.82 -23.17
N GLN A 164 -7.20 -0.08 -24.28
CA GLN A 164 -8.21 0.00 -25.35
C GLN A 164 -8.46 -1.33 -26.05
N SER A 165 -7.52 -2.28 -25.96
CA SER A 165 -7.70 -3.65 -26.47
C SER A 165 -8.75 -4.47 -25.72
N GLN A 166 -9.29 -3.94 -24.60
CA GLN A 166 -10.26 -4.59 -23.69
C GLN A 166 -9.80 -5.95 -23.15
N THR A 167 -8.53 -6.30 -23.34
CA THR A 167 -7.92 -7.58 -22.96
C THR A 167 -6.64 -7.31 -22.18
N ALA A 168 -6.41 -8.07 -21.11
CA ALA A 168 -5.20 -7.90 -20.32
C ALA A 168 -3.97 -8.27 -21.17
N PRO A 169 -2.92 -7.41 -21.22
CA PRO A 169 -1.71 -7.71 -21.97
C PRO A 169 -0.96 -8.89 -21.37
N SER A 170 -0.27 -9.66 -22.21
CA SER A 170 0.64 -10.72 -21.73
C SER A 170 1.94 -10.10 -21.24
N TYR A 171 2.32 -10.38 -20.00
CA TYR A 171 3.54 -9.84 -19.39
C TYR A 171 4.78 -10.27 -20.17
N GLU A 172 4.89 -11.57 -20.46
CA GLU A 172 6.03 -12.16 -21.18
C GLU A 172 6.20 -11.59 -22.59
N LYS A 173 5.11 -11.21 -23.26
CA LYS A 173 5.16 -10.68 -24.63
C LYS A 173 5.39 -9.18 -24.67
N VAL A 174 4.81 -8.43 -23.72
CA VAL A 174 4.75 -6.96 -23.79
C VAL A 174 5.84 -6.31 -22.94
N TYR A 175 6.10 -6.80 -21.72
CA TYR A 175 6.96 -6.13 -20.75
C TYR A 175 8.31 -6.84 -20.58
N ALA A 176 8.33 -8.17 -20.47
CA ALA A 176 9.55 -8.93 -20.20
C ALA A 176 10.73 -8.65 -21.17
N PRO A 177 10.52 -8.50 -22.50
CA PRO A 177 11.65 -8.28 -23.44
C PRO A 177 12.33 -6.92 -23.26
N GLN A 178 11.60 -5.92 -22.77
CA GLN A 178 12.13 -4.58 -22.52
C GLN A 178 12.90 -4.56 -21.20
N LEU A 179 12.40 -5.28 -20.19
CA LEU A 179 12.99 -5.33 -18.84
C LEU A 179 14.23 -6.23 -18.75
N ALA A 180 14.28 -7.31 -19.54
CA ALA A 180 15.40 -8.26 -19.56
C ALA A 180 16.74 -7.66 -20.06
N GLN A 181 16.73 -6.42 -20.55
CA GLN A 181 17.92 -5.72 -21.03
C GLN A 181 18.73 -5.07 -19.90
N PHE A 182 18.16 -4.99 -18.69
CA PHE A 182 18.73 -4.33 -17.54
C PHE A 182 19.18 -5.34 -16.48
N ASP A 183 20.15 -4.96 -15.64
CA ASP A 183 20.67 -5.79 -14.54
C ASP A 183 19.76 -5.74 -13.29
N ASP A 184 18.46 -5.59 -13.50
CA ASP A 184 17.46 -5.66 -12.45
C ASP A 184 17.25 -7.11 -12.02
N LYS A 185 17.02 -7.33 -10.73
CA LYS A 185 16.49 -8.61 -10.27
C LYS A 185 15.11 -8.84 -10.89
N ASP A 186 14.93 -10.02 -11.47
CA ASP A 186 13.72 -10.36 -12.23
C ASP A 186 12.47 -10.34 -11.34
N GLU A 187 11.70 -9.26 -11.50
CA GLU A 187 10.46 -9.03 -10.76
C GLU A 187 9.38 -10.04 -11.14
N ALA A 188 9.44 -10.64 -12.33
CA ALA A 188 8.50 -11.69 -12.72
C ALA A 188 8.75 -12.96 -11.91
N ILE A 189 10.03 -13.32 -11.74
CA ILE A 189 10.40 -14.48 -10.92
C ILE A 189 10.00 -14.23 -9.46
N ASP A 190 10.29 -13.05 -8.91
CA ASP A 190 9.86 -12.67 -7.56
C ASP A 190 8.32 -12.74 -7.43
N ALA A 191 7.59 -12.18 -8.40
CA ALA A 191 6.13 -12.19 -8.40
C ALA A 191 5.55 -13.61 -8.45
N GLN A 192 6.13 -14.50 -9.26
CA GLN A 192 5.64 -15.85 -9.49
C GLN A 192 5.99 -16.80 -8.34
N LEU A 193 7.26 -16.83 -7.91
CA LEU A 193 7.75 -17.79 -6.93
C LEU A 193 7.40 -17.42 -5.48
N SER A 194 7.26 -16.13 -5.15
CA SER A 194 6.96 -15.72 -3.79
C SER A 194 5.54 -16.07 -3.38
N GLN A 195 5.40 -16.64 -2.18
CA GLN A 195 4.09 -16.86 -1.55
C GLN A 195 3.50 -15.53 -1.08
N VAL A 196 2.17 -15.42 -1.09
CA VAL A 196 1.47 -14.29 -0.48
C VAL A 196 1.40 -14.52 1.02
N HIS A 197 2.01 -13.63 1.81
CA HIS A 197 2.08 -13.76 3.25
C HIS A 197 0.91 -13.04 3.91
N ASP A 198 -0.12 -13.80 4.27
CA ASP A 198 -1.18 -13.31 5.13
C ASP A 198 -0.81 -13.56 6.61
N SER A 199 -0.24 -12.54 7.25
CA SER A 199 0.19 -12.55 8.66
C SER A 199 -0.96 -12.79 9.65
N LEU A 200 -2.21 -12.76 9.19
CA LEU A 200 -3.41 -12.83 10.03
C LEU A 200 -4.29 -14.04 9.69
N VAL A 201 -3.80 -14.99 8.88
CA VAL A 201 -4.36 -16.35 8.85
C VAL A 201 -4.33 -16.89 10.27
N PHE A 202 -5.46 -17.40 10.74
CA PHE A 202 -5.58 -17.91 12.10
C PHE A 202 -4.59 -19.06 12.31
N LYS A 203 -3.52 -18.80 13.06
CA LYS A 203 -2.51 -19.79 13.43
C LYS A 203 -2.84 -20.29 14.84
N TRP A 204 -3.00 -21.60 14.99
CA TRP A 204 -3.32 -22.25 16.27
C TRP A 204 -2.16 -22.25 17.28
N LEU A 205 -0.98 -21.76 16.91
CA LEU A 205 0.21 -21.70 17.76
C LEU A 205 0.13 -20.49 18.71
N TRP A 206 0.46 -20.69 19.99
CA TRP A 206 0.64 -19.62 20.96
C TRP A 206 1.95 -18.85 20.65
N PRO A 207 1.99 -17.50 20.68
CA PRO A 207 0.93 -16.55 21.06
C PRO A 207 0.11 -16.00 19.88
N THR A 208 0.35 -16.45 18.64
CA THR A 208 -0.27 -15.89 17.41
C THR A 208 -1.79 -16.03 17.29
N PHE A 209 -2.44 -16.94 18.02
CA PHE A 209 -3.90 -16.99 18.01
C PHE A 209 -4.54 -15.81 18.74
N ILE A 210 -3.88 -15.25 19.78
CA ILE A 210 -4.41 -14.11 20.54
C ILE A 210 -4.45 -12.89 19.64
N THR A 211 -3.36 -12.62 18.92
CA THR A 211 -3.29 -11.50 17.97
C THR A 211 -4.30 -11.68 16.84
N SER A 212 -4.46 -12.89 16.30
CA SER A 212 -5.45 -13.20 15.27
C SER A 212 -6.89 -13.00 15.75
N LEU A 213 -7.21 -13.43 16.98
CA LEU A 213 -8.54 -13.30 17.59
C LEU A 213 -8.89 -11.83 17.88
N LEU A 214 -7.95 -11.08 18.46
CA LEU A 214 -8.12 -9.64 18.70
C LEU A 214 -8.33 -8.87 17.40
N TRP A 215 -7.65 -9.29 16.33
CA TRP A 215 -7.89 -8.77 14.99
C TRP A 215 -9.33 -9.02 14.52
N TRP A 216 -9.83 -10.25 14.66
CA TRP A 216 -11.22 -10.56 14.31
C TRP A 216 -12.25 -9.76 15.12
N ILE A 217 -11.93 -9.35 16.36
CA ILE A 217 -12.79 -8.43 17.12
C ILE A 217 -12.84 -7.05 16.44
N LEU A 218 -11.71 -6.52 15.96
CA LEU A 218 -11.67 -5.25 15.22
C LEU A 218 -12.42 -5.33 13.88
N GLU A 219 -12.46 -6.51 13.24
CA GLU A 219 -13.25 -6.74 12.02
C GLU A 219 -14.75 -6.56 12.22
N LEU A 220 -15.25 -6.80 13.43
CA LEU A 220 -16.66 -6.66 13.81
C LEU A 220 -17.03 -5.23 14.21
N LEU A 221 -16.05 -4.36 14.44
CA LEU A 221 -16.31 -2.97 14.81
C LEU A 221 -16.69 -2.15 13.56
N PRO A 222 -17.86 -1.48 13.57
CA PRO A 222 -18.22 -0.57 12.49
C PRO A 222 -17.25 0.61 12.49
N MET A 223 -16.52 0.77 11.40
CA MET A 223 -15.61 1.90 11.21
C MET A 223 -16.12 2.83 10.13
N ARG A 224 -15.79 4.11 10.31
CA ARG A 224 -16.10 5.13 9.33
C ARG A 224 -15.10 5.04 8.18
N GLN A 225 -15.63 4.82 7.01
CA GLN A 225 -14.94 4.57 5.75
C GLN A 225 -15.16 5.75 4.83
N TRP A 226 -14.08 6.30 4.28
CA TRP A 226 -14.13 7.37 3.29
C TRP A 226 -13.84 6.79 1.92
N THR A 227 -14.77 6.97 0.99
CA THR A 227 -14.58 6.62 -0.41
C THR A 227 -14.73 7.87 -1.24
N GLN A 228 -13.96 7.97 -2.33
CA GLN A 228 -14.06 9.08 -3.25
C GLN A 228 -14.88 8.63 -4.47
N ASP A 229 -15.93 9.38 -4.80
CA ASP A 229 -16.76 9.10 -5.98
C ASP A 229 -16.06 9.50 -7.29
N ALA A 230 -16.61 9.08 -8.42
CA ALA A 230 -16.14 9.45 -9.76
C ALA A 230 -16.06 10.99 -9.96
N ASP A 231 -16.96 11.75 -9.32
CA ASP A 231 -16.99 13.22 -9.33
C ASP A 231 -15.99 13.86 -8.35
N GLY A 232 -15.18 13.05 -7.68
CA GLY A 232 -14.16 13.45 -6.72
C GLY A 232 -14.68 13.90 -5.35
N LYS A 233 -15.96 13.68 -5.06
CA LYS A 233 -16.57 13.94 -3.75
C LYS A 233 -16.23 12.82 -2.76
N TRP A 234 -15.87 13.21 -1.54
CA TRP A 234 -15.60 12.26 -0.45
C TRP A 234 -16.90 11.90 0.28
N LEU A 235 -17.27 10.61 0.24
CA LEU A 235 -18.39 10.06 0.97
C LEU A 235 -17.90 9.29 2.20
N GLY A 236 -18.42 9.64 3.37
CA GLY A 236 -18.18 8.91 4.61
C GLY A 236 -19.33 7.96 4.91
N SER A 237 -19.08 6.66 4.95
CA SER A 237 -20.07 5.63 5.35
C SER A 237 -19.56 4.82 6.54
N PHE A 238 -20.47 4.37 7.41
CA PHE A 238 -20.11 3.40 8.45
C PHE A 238 -20.27 1.99 7.88
N ARG A 239 -19.22 1.18 7.98
CA ARG A 239 -19.24 -0.20 7.51
C ARG A 239 -18.45 -1.11 8.45
N ILE A 240 -18.90 -2.36 8.54
CA ILE A 240 -18.19 -3.41 9.26
C ILE A 240 -17.30 -4.15 8.25
N ASN A 241 -16.04 -4.37 8.59
CA ASN A 241 -15.04 -4.85 7.64
C ASN A 241 -15.19 -6.34 7.32
N TYR A 242 -15.45 -7.21 8.31
CA TYR A 242 -15.67 -8.66 8.12
C TYR A 242 -14.65 -9.35 7.18
N GLY A 243 -13.42 -8.88 7.13
CA GLY A 243 -12.38 -9.41 6.25
C GLY A 243 -12.63 -9.15 4.75
N ARG A 244 -13.41 -8.12 4.41
CA ARG A 244 -13.78 -7.81 3.03
C ARG A 244 -12.58 -7.30 2.23
N PRO A 245 -12.47 -7.68 0.95
CA PRO A 245 -11.42 -7.16 0.08
C PRO A 245 -11.56 -5.66 -0.15
N ARG A 246 -10.43 -5.02 -0.48
CA ARG A 246 -10.39 -3.61 -0.86
C ARG A 246 -11.08 -3.38 -2.20
N ARG A 247 -11.68 -2.19 -2.36
CA ARG A 247 -12.21 -1.73 -3.65
C ARG A 247 -11.15 -0.88 -4.34
N ALA A 248 -10.80 -1.25 -5.56
CA ALA A 248 -10.00 -0.42 -6.46
C ALA A 248 -10.97 0.35 -7.36
N ALA A 249 -11.43 1.50 -6.88
CA ALA A 249 -12.38 2.35 -7.60
C ALA A 249 -11.66 3.24 -8.61
N SER A 250 -12.36 3.59 -9.69
CA SER A 250 -11.85 4.59 -10.64
C SER A 250 -12.03 5.98 -10.06
N TYR A 251 -11.05 6.86 -10.26
CA TYR A 251 -11.08 8.22 -9.74
C TYR A 251 -11.02 9.23 -10.90
N ALA A 252 -11.98 10.16 -10.96
CA ALA A 252 -12.00 11.25 -11.95
C ALA A 252 -11.80 10.78 -13.41
N GLY A 253 -12.38 9.63 -13.78
CA GLY A 253 -12.22 9.02 -15.11
C GLY A 253 -10.94 8.21 -15.32
N ASN A 254 -10.01 8.22 -14.35
CA ASN A 254 -8.82 7.38 -14.37
C ASN A 254 -9.09 6.01 -13.76
N THR A 255 -8.56 4.99 -14.40
CA THR A 255 -8.61 3.62 -13.88
C THR A 255 -7.55 3.34 -12.84
N PRO A 256 -7.79 2.37 -11.95
CA PRO A 256 -6.79 1.99 -10.96
C PRO A 256 -5.53 1.49 -11.65
N LEU A 257 -4.38 1.95 -11.15
CA LEU A 257 -3.07 1.58 -11.67
C LEU A 257 -2.58 0.33 -10.96
N PHE A 258 -2.28 -0.71 -11.71
CA PHE A 258 -1.75 -1.97 -11.19
C PHE A 258 -0.30 -2.08 -11.60
N HIS A 259 0.57 -2.55 -10.72
CA HIS A 259 1.95 -2.81 -11.10
C HIS A 259 2.00 -4.02 -12.05
N ILE A 260 2.93 -4.02 -13.01
CA ILE A 260 3.12 -5.13 -13.97
C ILE A 260 3.38 -6.49 -13.28
N SER A 261 3.90 -6.48 -12.06
CA SER A 261 4.10 -7.70 -11.25
C SER A 261 2.79 -8.44 -10.93
N VAL A 262 1.65 -7.73 -10.92
CA VAL A 262 0.33 -8.36 -10.76
C VAL A 262 0.03 -9.26 -11.94
N LEU A 263 0.27 -8.79 -13.17
CA LEU A 263 0.14 -9.62 -14.38
C LEU A 263 1.12 -10.78 -14.36
N ALA A 264 2.38 -10.53 -13.99
CA ALA A 264 3.40 -11.57 -13.93
C ALA A 264 2.97 -12.72 -12.98
N LYS A 265 2.37 -12.38 -11.83
CA LYS A 265 1.88 -13.36 -10.86
C LYS A 265 0.60 -14.07 -11.31
N GLU A 266 -0.36 -13.35 -11.91
CA GLU A 266 -1.59 -13.94 -12.43
C GLU A 266 -1.33 -14.92 -13.58
N GLN A 267 -0.37 -14.58 -14.46
CA GLN A 267 -0.04 -15.35 -15.65
C GLN A 267 1.00 -16.45 -15.38
N GLY A 268 1.77 -16.34 -14.30
CA GLY A 268 2.72 -17.36 -13.87
C GLY A 268 2.02 -18.61 -13.39
N GLN A 269 1.95 -19.64 -14.24
CA GLN A 269 1.46 -20.95 -13.84
C GLN A 269 2.62 -21.82 -13.34
N ILE A 270 2.75 -21.94 -12.03
CA ILE A 270 3.62 -22.94 -11.40
C ILE A 270 2.87 -24.27 -11.38
N LYS A 271 3.45 -25.31 -11.99
CA LYS A 271 2.86 -26.67 -11.99
C LYS A 271 2.52 -27.10 -10.56
N GLY A 272 1.24 -27.36 -10.31
CA GLY A 272 0.75 -27.86 -9.01
C GLY A 272 0.28 -26.78 -8.03
N GLN A 273 0.34 -25.49 -8.37
CA GLN A 273 -0.24 -24.40 -7.56
C GLN A 273 -1.53 -23.87 -8.19
N SER A 274 -2.48 -23.44 -7.35
CA SER A 274 -3.69 -22.76 -7.81
C SER A 274 -3.34 -21.42 -8.46
N THR A 275 -3.95 -21.11 -9.60
CA THR A 275 -3.81 -19.81 -10.28
C THR A 275 -4.09 -18.67 -9.31
N TYR A 276 -3.15 -17.73 -9.20
CA TYR A 276 -3.31 -16.54 -8.38
C TYR A 276 -4.46 -15.69 -8.94
N LYS A 277 -5.36 -15.26 -8.07
CA LYS A 277 -6.45 -14.35 -8.41
C LYS A 277 -6.46 -13.21 -7.38
N PRO A 278 -6.25 -11.96 -7.80
CA PRO A 278 -6.27 -10.83 -6.89
C PRO A 278 -7.65 -10.70 -6.26
N ARG A 279 -7.67 -10.38 -4.97
CA ARG A 279 -8.91 -10.28 -4.21
C ARG A 279 -9.61 -8.93 -4.33
N ALA A 280 -8.88 -7.88 -4.73
CA ALA A 280 -9.45 -6.55 -4.87
C ALA A 280 -10.67 -6.53 -5.80
N ILE A 281 -11.72 -5.83 -5.36
CA ILE A 281 -12.94 -5.67 -6.14
C ILE A 281 -12.75 -4.49 -7.08
N LEU A 282 -12.84 -4.76 -8.38
CA LEU A 282 -12.96 -3.75 -9.43
C LEU A 282 -14.44 -3.46 -9.71
N GLU A 283 -14.73 -2.25 -10.18
CA GLU A 283 -16.06 -1.90 -10.68
C GLU A 283 -16.38 -2.67 -11.97
N GLU A 284 -17.66 -2.95 -12.20
CA GLU A 284 -18.09 -3.75 -13.35
C GLU A 284 -17.73 -3.04 -14.66
N GLY A 285 -17.08 -3.77 -15.58
CA GLY A 285 -16.58 -3.22 -16.85
C GLY A 285 -15.29 -2.40 -16.76
N VAL A 286 -14.65 -2.31 -15.59
CA VAL A 286 -13.38 -1.59 -15.42
C VAL A 286 -12.17 -2.51 -15.64
N THR A 287 -11.39 -2.22 -16.67
CA THR A 287 -10.06 -2.84 -16.89
C THR A 287 -8.97 -2.01 -16.22
N PRO A 288 -8.12 -2.59 -15.34
CA PRO A 288 -7.03 -1.88 -14.71
C PRO A 288 -5.95 -1.48 -15.74
N THR A 289 -5.17 -0.46 -15.39
CA THR A 289 -4.06 0.04 -16.21
C THR A 289 -2.75 -0.41 -15.61
N TYR A 290 -1.89 -1.06 -16.38
CA TYR A 290 -0.65 -1.63 -15.85
C TYR A 290 0.54 -0.68 -16.00
N VAL A 291 1.28 -0.49 -14.92
CA VAL A 291 2.41 0.45 -14.81
C VAL A 291 3.63 -0.24 -14.20
N ASP A 292 4.79 0.36 -14.46
CA ASP A 292 6.07 0.08 -13.83
C ASP A 292 6.51 1.30 -13.00
#